data_AF-R2SSY3-F1
#
_entry.id   AF-R2SSY3-F1
#
_cell.length_a   1.000
_cell.length_b   1.000
_cell.length_c   1.000
_cell.angle_alpha   90.00
_cell.angle_beta   90.00
_cell.angle_gamma   90.00
#
_symmetry.space_group_name_H-M   'P 1'
#
loop_
_entity.id
_entity.type
_entity.pdbx_description
1 polymer ?
#
loop_
_entity_poly.entity_id
_entity_poly.type
_entity_poly.pdbx_seq_one_letter_code
_entity_poly.pdbx_strand_id
1 'polypeptide(L)'
;MDRNKSKGNWGVKIPSGINLRTVIKNGGKMPNHIVIQKGGLSKDGKPNSSADILNPDGSVKQRRYYDEKGRATEDIDFNHSDDGTHEFPHRHKWDWSNPEKPKRLK
;
A
#
# COMPACT_ATOMS: atom_id res chain seq x y z
N MET A 1 -16.19 -32.25 -13.71
CA MET A 1 -16.80 -30.92 -13.68
C MET A 1 -16.49 -30.24 -12.35
N ASP A 2 -16.02 -28.99 -12.44
CA ASP A 2 -16.08 -27.87 -11.51
C ASP A 2 -15.47 -27.93 -10.09
N ARG A 3 -14.20 -27.50 -10.03
CA ARG A 3 -13.50 -27.07 -8.82
C ARG A 3 -14.02 -25.70 -8.37
N ASN A 4 -15.10 -25.66 -7.61
CA ASN A 4 -15.61 -24.42 -7.02
C ASN A 4 -14.78 -24.05 -5.78
N LYS A 5 -13.59 -23.48 -5.98
CA LYS A 5 -12.82 -22.81 -4.92
C LYS A 5 -13.62 -21.60 -4.46
N SER A 6 -14.10 -21.64 -3.22
CA SER A 6 -14.74 -20.52 -2.53
C SER A 6 -13.86 -19.27 -2.64
N LYS A 7 -14.23 -18.34 -3.52
CA LYS A 7 -13.64 -17.00 -3.53
C LYS A 7 -14.20 -16.28 -2.30
N GLY A 8 -13.37 -16.14 -1.27
CA GLY A 8 -13.72 -15.45 -0.04
C GLY A 8 -14.37 -14.10 -0.35
N ASN A 9 -15.58 -13.92 0.17
CA ASN A 9 -16.35 -12.69 0.07
C ASN A 9 -15.68 -11.61 0.93
N TRP A 10 -14.72 -10.88 0.37
CA TRP A 10 -14.09 -9.72 1.01
C TRP A 10 -15.00 -8.48 0.93
N GLY A 11 -16.25 -8.62 1.37
CA GLY A 11 -17.21 -7.53 1.46
C GLY A 11 -16.80 -6.54 2.56
N VAL A 12 -15.89 -5.61 2.25
CA VAL A 12 -15.57 -4.49 3.15
C VAL A 12 -16.53 -3.34 2.84
N LYS A 13 -17.35 -2.97 3.82
CA LYS A 13 -18.08 -1.69 3.81
C LYS A 13 -17.08 -0.55 4.01
N ILE A 14 -16.70 0.13 2.94
CA ILE A 14 -16.11 1.48 3.04
C ILE A 14 -17.25 2.40 3.53
N PRO A 15 -17.09 3.14 4.63
CA PRO A 15 -18.11 4.09 5.07
C PRO A 15 -18.48 5.03 3.92
N SER A 16 -19.78 5.14 3.65
CA SER A 16 -20.31 6.06 2.64
C SER A 16 -19.83 7.48 2.96
N GLY A 17 -19.04 8.07 2.06
CA GLY A 17 -18.49 9.42 2.21
C GLY A 17 -16.96 9.51 2.29
N ILE A 18 -16.23 8.37 2.44
CA ILE A 18 -14.77 8.42 2.40
C ILE A 18 -14.28 8.50 0.95
N ASN A 19 -13.65 9.62 0.60
CA ASN A 19 -12.90 9.75 -0.64
C ASN A 19 -11.50 9.16 -0.49
N LEU A 20 -11.30 7.94 -1.00
CA LEU A 20 -10.03 7.22 -0.94
C LEU A 20 -8.87 8.00 -1.57
N ARG A 21 -9.13 8.77 -2.64
CA ARG A 21 -8.11 9.61 -3.28
C ARG A 21 -7.63 10.71 -2.33
N THR A 22 -8.53 11.29 -1.54
CA THR A 22 -8.18 12.30 -0.53
C THR A 22 -7.34 11.69 0.59
N VAL A 23 -7.67 10.48 1.05
CA VAL A 23 -6.87 9.75 2.05
C VAL A 23 -5.44 9.53 1.55
N ILE A 24 -5.28 9.01 0.33
CA ILE A 24 -3.97 8.78 -0.29
C ILE A 24 -3.21 10.09 -0.46
N LYS A 25 -3.86 11.14 -0.99
CA LYS A 25 -3.27 12.47 -1.18
C LYS A 25 -2.72 13.04 0.14
N ASN A 26 -3.48 12.91 1.23
CA ASN A 26 -3.05 13.40 2.54
C ASN A 26 -2.06 12.44 3.24
N GLY A 27 -1.75 11.31 2.61
CA GLY A 27 -0.84 10.32 3.17
C GLY A 27 -1.43 9.55 4.35
N GLY A 28 -2.76 9.51 4.50
CA GLY A 28 -3.46 8.86 5.61
C GLY A 28 -3.55 7.34 5.51
N LYS A 29 -4.01 6.68 6.57
CA LYS A 29 -4.28 5.23 6.56
C LYS A 29 -5.61 4.97 5.85
N MET A 30 -5.65 3.96 5.00
CA MET A 30 -6.90 3.50 4.40
C MET A 30 -7.77 2.83 5.47
N PRO A 31 -9.11 2.79 5.31
CA PRO A 31 -9.98 2.11 6.28
C PRO A 31 -9.60 0.65 6.53
N ASN A 32 -9.18 -0.05 5.47
CA ASN A 32 -8.48 -1.32 5.60
C ASN A 32 -6.99 -1.04 5.75
N HIS A 33 -6.48 -1.08 6.97
CA HIS A 33 -5.06 -0.85 7.23
C HIS A 33 -4.45 -1.99 8.04
N ILE A 34 -3.25 -2.40 7.66
CA ILE A 34 -2.45 -3.36 8.41
C ILE A 34 -1.06 -2.81 8.71
N VAL A 35 -0.45 -3.30 9.77
CA VAL A 35 0.94 -3.03 10.12
C VAL A 35 1.74 -4.32 9.97
N ILE A 36 2.82 -4.27 9.21
CA ILE A 36 3.75 -5.38 9.00
C ILE A 36 4.98 -5.17 9.88
N GLN A 37 5.25 -6.12 10.77
CA GLN A 37 6.34 -6.00 11.76
C GLN A 37 7.72 -6.41 11.21
N LYS A 38 7.78 -7.27 10.18
CA LYS A 38 9.04 -7.76 9.59
C LYS A 38 8.89 -8.00 8.08
N GLY A 39 9.95 -7.73 7.33
CA GLY A 39 9.99 -7.90 5.88
C GLY A 39 9.63 -6.64 5.10
N GLY A 40 9.40 -6.79 3.79
CA GLY A 40 8.96 -5.72 2.90
C GLY A 40 7.44 -5.76 2.67
N LEU A 41 6.88 -4.67 2.18
CA LEU A 41 5.50 -4.67 1.72
C LEU A 41 5.43 -5.46 0.42
N SER A 42 4.44 -6.35 0.30
CA SER A 42 4.16 -7.10 -0.93
C SER A 42 3.61 -6.17 -2.02
N LYS A 43 3.89 -6.49 -3.29
CA LYS A 43 3.29 -5.81 -4.45
C LYS A 43 1.78 -6.03 -4.54
N ASP A 44 1.30 -7.11 -3.92
CA ASP A 44 -0.12 -7.45 -3.80
C ASP A 44 -0.55 -7.36 -2.33
N GLY A 45 -1.76 -6.88 -2.09
CA GLY A 45 -2.36 -6.69 -0.77
C GLY A 45 -3.88 -6.77 -0.83
N LYS A 46 -4.56 -6.37 0.25
CA LYS A 46 -6.02 -6.36 0.29
C LYS A 46 -6.55 -5.24 -0.63
N PRO A 47 -7.64 -5.45 -1.39
CA PRO A 47 -8.28 -4.38 -2.14
C PRO A 47 -8.60 -3.13 -1.30
N ASN A 48 -8.40 -1.95 -1.86
CA ASN A 48 -8.71 -0.65 -1.24
C ASN A 48 -8.14 -0.55 0.19
N SER A 49 -6.86 -0.86 0.35
CA SER A 49 -6.19 -0.93 1.64
C SER A 49 -4.87 -0.17 1.64
N SER A 50 -4.28 -0.03 2.83
CA SER A 50 -2.89 0.38 2.99
C SER A 50 -2.17 -0.50 3.99
N ALA A 51 -0.85 -0.52 3.90
CA ALA A 51 0.00 -1.23 4.85
C ALA A 51 1.18 -0.35 5.27
N ASP A 52 1.52 -0.38 6.56
CA ASP A 52 2.70 0.29 7.11
C ASP A 52 3.79 -0.75 7.45
N ILE A 53 5.05 -0.39 7.21
CA ILE A 53 6.20 -0.94 7.94
C ILE A 53 6.62 0.08 8.98
N LEU A 54 6.88 -0.38 10.19
CA LEU A 54 7.38 0.45 11.27
C LEU A 54 8.89 0.33 11.43
N ASN A 55 9.49 1.40 11.93
CA ASN A 55 10.81 1.40 12.51
C ASN A 55 10.81 0.71 13.89
N PRO A 56 11.99 0.38 14.45
CA PRO A 56 12.09 -0.19 15.79
C PRO A 56 11.48 0.68 16.89
N ASP A 57 11.47 2.01 16.71
CA ASP A 57 10.86 2.98 17.63
C ASP A 57 9.34 3.12 17.48
N GLY A 58 8.72 2.39 16.55
CA GLY A 58 7.29 2.43 16.27
C GLY A 58 6.86 3.53 15.29
N SER A 59 7.76 4.41 14.86
CA SER A 59 7.47 5.38 13.79
C SER A 59 7.24 4.67 12.44
N VAL A 60 6.46 5.28 11.55
CA VAL A 60 6.22 4.70 10.22
C VAL A 60 7.48 4.87 9.38
N LYS A 61 7.98 3.78 8.82
CA LYS A 61 9.09 3.76 7.85
C LYS A 61 8.58 3.96 6.43
N GLN A 62 7.56 3.19 6.06
CA GLN A 62 6.95 3.20 4.73
C GLN A 62 5.45 2.93 4.85
N ARG A 63 4.63 3.58 4.01
CA ARG A 63 3.22 3.27 3.80
C ARG A 63 2.96 2.93 2.33
N ARG A 64 2.35 1.78 2.03
CA ARG A 64 1.89 1.40 0.68
C ARG A 64 0.37 1.44 0.58
N TYR A 65 -0.14 1.89 -0.57
CA TYR A 65 -1.55 1.82 -0.94
C TYR A 65 -1.81 0.75 -1.99
N TYR A 66 -2.98 0.12 -1.91
CA TYR A 66 -3.44 -0.91 -2.84
C TYR A 66 -4.75 -0.51 -3.52
N ASP A 67 -4.84 -0.72 -4.83
CA ASP A 67 -6.04 -0.45 -5.62
C ASP A 67 -7.20 -1.43 -5.31
N GLU A 68 -8.30 -1.29 -6.03
CA GLU A 68 -9.48 -2.17 -5.93
C GLU A 68 -9.20 -3.64 -6.30
N LYS A 69 -8.06 -3.92 -6.95
CA LYS A 69 -7.60 -5.28 -7.29
C LYS A 69 -6.55 -5.78 -6.30
N GLY A 70 -6.17 -4.97 -5.32
CA GLY A 70 -5.13 -5.28 -4.36
C GLY A 70 -3.71 -5.04 -4.88
N ARG A 71 -3.52 -4.30 -5.97
CA ARG A 71 -2.20 -4.01 -6.54
C ARG A 71 -1.62 -2.75 -5.93
N ALA A 72 -0.33 -2.76 -5.61
CA ALA A 72 0.39 -1.59 -5.12
C ALA A 72 0.26 -0.41 -6.08
N THR A 73 -0.11 0.77 -5.60
CA THR A 73 -0.22 1.97 -6.45
C THR A 73 0.78 3.04 -6.10
N GLU A 74 1.03 3.22 -4.81
CA GLU A 74 1.89 4.28 -4.30
C GLU A 74 2.51 3.86 -2.96
N ASP A 75 3.79 4.18 -2.79
CA ASP A 75 4.50 4.12 -1.52
C ASP A 75 4.77 5.54 -1.04
N ILE A 76 4.69 5.76 0.27
CA ILE A 76 5.24 6.94 0.96
C ILE A 76 6.37 6.44 1.83
N ASP A 77 7.58 6.88 1.53
CA ASP A 77 8.74 6.62 2.36
C ASP A 77 8.89 7.79 3.31
N PHE A 78 8.84 7.51 4.62
CA PHE A 78 8.99 8.51 5.68
C PHE A 78 10.44 8.63 6.13
N ASN A 79 11.23 7.59 5.92
CA ASN A 79 12.67 7.58 6.15
C ASN A 79 13.30 6.36 5.46
N HIS A 80 14.49 6.55 4.93
CA HIS A 80 15.44 5.49 4.59
C HIS A 80 16.85 6.09 4.54
N SER A 81 17.88 5.26 4.65
CA SER A 81 19.25 5.70 4.39
C SER A 81 19.40 6.12 2.92
N ASP A 82 20.04 7.25 2.67
CA ASP A 82 20.32 7.78 1.33
C ASP A 82 21.65 8.56 1.32
N ASP A 83 21.93 9.27 0.23
CA ASP A 83 23.07 10.17 0.09
C ASP A 83 22.82 11.58 0.68
N GLY A 84 21.74 11.75 1.44
CA GLY A 84 21.33 13.01 2.06
C GLY A 84 20.62 13.98 1.13
N THR A 85 20.27 13.58 -0.10
CA THR A 85 19.68 14.47 -1.10
C THR A 85 18.15 14.45 -1.16
N HIS A 86 17.49 13.47 -0.53
CA HIS A 86 16.03 13.37 -0.59
C HIS A 86 15.35 14.07 0.60
N GLU A 87 14.29 14.82 0.30
CA GLU A 87 13.36 15.28 1.34
C GLU A 87 12.37 14.17 1.70
N PHE A 88 12.05 14.07 3.00
CA PHE A 88 11.08 13.13 3.52
C PHE A 88 9.85 13.85 4.10
N PRO A 89 8.64 13.27 3.98
CA PRO A 89 8.34 12.03 3.26
C PRO A 89 8.30 12.24 1.74
N HIS A 90 8.75 11.26 0.96
CA HIS A 90 8.60 11.27 -0.50
C HIS A 90 7.80 10.07 -1.01
N ARG A 91 7.28 10.20 -2.23
CA ARG A 91 6.29 9.27 -2.79
C ARG A 91 6.81 8.57 -4.04
N HIS A 92 6.51 7.29 -4.15
CA HIS A 92 6.84 6.48 -5.32
C HIS A 92 5.59 5.86 -5.90
N LYS A 93 5.44 5.95 -7.22
CA LYS A 93 4.34 5.27 -7.92
C LYS A 93 4.74 3.87 -8.34
N TRP A 94 3.75 3.05 -8.69
CA TRP A 94 3.96 1.73 -9.26
C TRP A 94 3.54 1.67 -10.73
N ASP A 95 4.42 1.17 -11.58
CA ASP A 95 4.14 0.83 -12.97
C ASP A 95 3.78 -0.66 -13.08
N TRP A 96 2.56 -0.91 -13.57
CA TRP A 96 1.99 -2.23 -13.82
C TRP A 96 1.84 -2.53 -15.31
N SER A 97 2.54 -1.79 -16.19
CA SER A 97 2.60 -2.05 -17.64
C SER A 97 3.00 -3.50 -17.96
N ASN A 98 3.86 -4.10 -17.11
CA ASN A 98 4.11 -5.53 -17.06
C ASN A 98 3.59 -6.12 -15.73
N PRO A 99 2.42 -6.79 -15.71
CA PRO A 99 1.84 -7.35 -14.48
C PRO A 99 2.67 -8.44 -13.81
N GLU A 100 3.52 -9.14 -14.55
CA GLU A 100 4.41 -10.17 -14.00
C GLU A 100 5.61 -9.57 -13.26
N LYS A 101 6.04 -8.38 -13.69
CA LYS A 101 7.22 -7.67 -13.18
C LYS A 101 6.91 -6.19 -12.97
N PRO A 102 5.97 -5.85 -12.07
CA PRO A 102 5.65 -4.46 -11.81
C PRO A 102 6.83 -3.76 -11.14
N LYS A 103 6.96 -2.46 -11.40
CA LYS A 103 8.11 -1.67 -10.95
C LYS A 103 7.63 -0.56 -10.05
N ARG A 104 8.27 -0.43 -8.89
CA ARG A 104 8.23 0.82 -8.12
C ARG A 104 9.11 1.85 -8.84
N LEU A 105 8.54 2.99 -9.16
CA LEU A 105 9.23 4.10 -9.82
C LEU A 105 10.00 4.91 -8.78
N LYS A 106 11.18 5.41 -9.16
CA LYS A 106 11.98 6.29 -8.32
C LYS A 106 11.32 7.65 -8.18
#